data_AF-A0A4Q6FIB8-F1
#
_entry.id   AF-A0A4Q6FIB8-F1
#
_cell.length_a   1.000
_cell.length_b   1.000
_cell.length_c   1.000
_cell.angle_alpha   90.00
_cell.angle_beta   90.00
_cell.angle_gamma   90.00
#
_symmetry.space_group_name_H-M   'P 1'
#
loop_
_entity.id
_entity.type
_entity.pdbx_description
1 polymer ?
#
loop_
_entity_poly.entity_id
_entity_poly.type
_entity_poly.pdbx_seq_one_letter_code
_entity_poly.pdbx_strand_id
1 'polypeptide(L)' 'MKTHAEQLEDVRRAIYEIEVNGIETEIEVNGNRRRVKRSDLKTLYAREAHLLRAVERESRQGLTYIIPI' A
#
# COMPACT_ATOMS: atom_id res chain seq x y z
N MET A 1 12.49 -0.04 -7.18
CA MET A 1 11.50 0.89 -6.60
C MET A 1 10.16 0.18 -6.68
N LYS A 2 9.48 -0.08 -5.56
CA LYS A 2 8.24 -0.86 -5.55
C LYS A 2 7.10 -0.11 -6.25
N THR A 3 6.30 -0.82 -7.03
CA THR A 3 5.06 -0.31 -7.66
C THR A 3 4.00 0.03 -6.60
N HIS A 4 2.98 0.82 -6.96
CA HIS A 4 1.89 1.12 -6.02
C HIS A 4 1.12 -0.13 -5.59
N ALA A 5 1.03 -1.15 -6.44
CA ALA A 5 0.40 -2.44 -6.12
C ALA A 5 1.21 -3.22 -5.07
N GLU A 6 2.52 -3.35 -5.25
CA GLU A 6 3.40 -4.00 -4.26
C GLU A 6 3.41 -3.24 -2.93
N GLN A 7 3.41 -1.90 -2.97
CA GLN A 7 3.29 -1.08 -1.76
C GLN A 7 1.95 -1.26 -1.06
N LEU A 8 0.85 -1.42 -1.80
CA LEU A 8 -0.48 -1.67 -1.24
C LEU A 8 -0.52 -3.02 -0.51
N GLU A 9 0.07 -4.05 -1.10
CA GLU A 9 0.16 -5.38 -0.49
C GLU A 9 1.00 -5.37 0.79
N ASP A 10 2.16 -4.70 0.78
CA ASP A 10 2.99 -4.53 1.98
C ASP A 10 2.25 -3.84 3.12
N VAL A 11 1.48 -2.78 2.81
CA VAL A 11 0.67 -2.06 3.81
C VAL A 11 -0.44 -2.95 4.37
N ARG A 12 -1.12 -3.73 3.52
CA ARG A 12 -2.16 -4.68 3.95
C ARG A 12 -1.60 -5.78 4.84
N ARG A 13 -0.44 -6.35 4.48
CA ARG A 13 0.25 -7.33 5.32
C ARG A 13 0.61 -6.74 6.68
N ALA A 14 1.09 -5.50 6.71
CA ALA A 14 1.44 -4.84 7.97
C ALA A 14 0.22 -4.56 8.86
N ILE A 15 -0.89 -4.12 8.26
CA ILE A 15 -2.17 -3.97 8.99
C ILE A 15 -2.57 -5.32 9.59
N TYR A 16 -2.55 -6.39 8.80
CA TYR A 16 -2.91 -7.73 9.25
C TYR A 16 -2.00 -8.22 10.40
N GLU A 17 -0.68 -8.09 10.29
CA GLU A 17 0.25 -8.49 11.35
C GLU A 17 0.05 -7.70 12.65
N ILE A 18 -0.23 -6.40 12.55
CA ILE A 18 -0.46 -5.55 13.71
C ILE A 18 -1.83 -5.82 14.34
N GLU A 19 -2.88 -6.06 13.56
CA GLU A 19 -4.24 -6.30 14.08
C GLU A 19 -4.42 -7.71 14.64
N VAL A 20 -3.93 -8.72 13.93
CA VAL A 20 -4.13 -10.13 14.27
C VAL A 20 -3.08 -10.61 15.26
N ASN A 21 -1.80 -10.31 15.01
CA ASN A 21 -0.70 -10.82 15.83
C ASN A 21 -0.28 -9.82 16.91
N GLY A 22 -0.65 -8.54 16.80
CA GLY A 22 -0.22 -7.49 17.74
C GLY A 22 1.28 -7.18 17.66
N ILE A 23 1.95 -7.61 16.58
CA ILE A 23 3.39 -7.52 16.42
C ILE A 23 3.75 -6.22 15.68
N GLU A 24 4.77 -5.53 16.15
CA GLU A 24 5.37 -4.41 15.41
C GLU A 24 6.12 -4.95 14.19
N THR A 25 5.90 -4.35 13.02
CA THR A 25 6.46 -4.83 11.76
C THR A 25 7.20 -3.72 11.03
N GLU A 26 8.17 -4.07 10.19
CA GLU A 26 8.92 -3.10 9.39
C GLU A 26 8.39 -3.08 7.96
N ILE A 27 7.97 -1.89 7.51
CA ILE A 27 7.55 -1.66 6.14
C ILE A 27 8.53 -0.76 5.41
N GLU A 28 8.70 -1.00 4.11
CA GLU A 28 9.50 -0.12 3.26
C GLU A 28 8.58 0.92 2.60
N VAL A 29 8.85 2.19 2.87
CA VAL A 29 8.11 3.33 2.34
C VAL A 29 9.06 4.23 1.58
N ASN A 30 8.90 4.33 0.26
CA ASN A 30 9.75 5.14 -0.61
C ASN A 30 11.26 4.86 -0.45
N GLY A 31 11.64 3.59 -0.27
CA GLY A 31 13.02 3.16 -0.06
C GLY A 31 13.54 3.32 1.38
N ASN A 32 12.72 3.86 2.29
CA ASN A 32 13.06 3.94 3.72
C ASN A 32 12.32 2.85 4.49
N ARG A 33 13.05 2.05 5.28
CA ARG A 33 12.45 1.10 6.21
C ARG A 33 11.94 1.85 7.43
N ARG A 34 10.69 1.59 7.80
CA ARG A 34 10.03 2.23 8.92
C ARG A 34 9.32 1.16 9.75
N ARG A 35 9.61 1.15 11.05
CA ARG A 35 8.91 0.30 12.01
C ARG A 35 7.53 0.90 12.29
N VAL A 36 6.50 0.09 12.21
CA VAL A 36 5.11 0.46 12.45
C VAL A 36 4.53 -0.40 13.55
N LYS A 37 3.72 0.22 14.40
CA LYS A 37 3.09 -0.42 15.56
C LYS A 37 1.60 -0.13 15.59
N ARG A 38 0.90 -0.66 16.59
CA ARG A 38 -0.57 -0.53 16.70
C ARG A 38 -1.10 0.91 16.69
N SER A 39 -0.34 1.87 17.23
CA SER A 39 -0.70 3.30 17.17
C SER A 39 -0.64 3.89 15.75
N ASP A 40 0.07 3.25 14.83
CA ASP A 40 0.19 3.68 13.44
C ASP A 40 -0.91 3.09 12.53
N LEU A 41 -1.79 2.21 13.05
CA LEU A 41 -2.86 1.58 12.25
C LEU A 41 -3.71 2.60 11.49
N LYS A 42 -4.09 3.71 12.14
CA LYS A 42 -4.85 4.79 11.49
C LYS A 42 -4.11 5.36 10.27
N THR A 43 -2.78 5.50 10.38
CA THR A 43 -1.92 5.98 9.30
C THR A 43 -1.79 4.94 8.19
N LEU A 44 -1.69 3.66 8.54
CA LEU A 44 -1.63 2.55 7.59
C LEU A 44 -2.92 2.44 6.77
N TYR A 45 -4.09 2.55 7.39
CA TYR A 45 -5.37 2.57 6.68
C TYR A 45 -5.50 3.77 5.72
N ALA A 46 -5.06 4.95 6.14
CA ALA A 46 -5.04 6.12 5.26
C ALA A 46 -4.10 5.92 4.06
N ARG A 47 -2.94 5.28 4.29
CA ARG A 47 -1.96 4.91 3.25
C ARG A 47 -2.55 3.87 2.29
N GLU A 48 -3.24 2.85 2.80
CA GLU A 48 -3.92 1.84 2.01
C GLU A 48 -4.94 2.49 1.06
N ALA A 49 -5.82 3.35 1.58
CA ALA A 49 -6.82 4.05 0.77
C ALA A 49 -6.18 4.94 -0.31
N HIS A 50 -5.06 5.60 0.00
CA HIS A 50 -4.31 6.38 -0.98
C HIS A 50 -3.72 5.50 -2.10
N LEU A 51 -3.07 4.39 -1.72
CA LEU A 51 -2.45 3.46 -2.67
C LEU A 51 -3.49 2.75 -3.54
N LEU A 52 -4.63 2.35 -2.97
CA LEU A 52 -5.74 1.79 -3.72
C LEU A 52 -6.20 2.73 -4.85
N ARG A 53 -6.39 4.03 -4.54
CA ARG A 53 -6.75 5.03 -5.55
C ARG A 53 -5.66 5.28 -6.58
N ALA A 54 -4.38 5.08 -6.22
CA ALA A 54 -3.27 5.20 -7.15
C ALA A 54 -3.27 4.02 -8.14
N VAL A 55 -3.42 2.79 -7.63
CA VAL A 55 -3.52 1.57 -8.44
C VAL A 55 -4.72 1.63 -9.39
N GLU A 56 -5.89 2.06 -8.90
CA GLU A 56 -7.08 2.24 -9.74
C GLU A 56 -6.87 3.28 -10.86
N ARG A 57 -6.16 4.37 -10.57
CA ARG A 57 -5.81 5.38 -11.58
C ARG A 57 -4.84 4.85 -12.63
N GLU A 58 -3.82 4.12 -12.22
CA GLU A 58 -2.86 3.48 -13.12
C GLU A 58 -3.56 2.46 -14.03
N SER A 59 -4.46 1.64 -13.48
CA SER A 59 -5.26 0.69 -14.25
C SER A 59 -6.18 1.38 -15.27
N ARG A 60 -6.85 2.49 -14.88
CA ARG A 60 -7.68 3.28 -15.81
C ARG A 60 -6.86 4.02 -16.88
N GLN A 61 -5.69 4.54 -16.54
CA GLN A 61 -4.79 5.16 -17.53
C GLN A 61 -4.23 4.12 -18.52
N GLY A 62 -3.96 2.89 -18.06
CA GLY A 62 -3.59 1.77 -18.93
C GLY A 62 -4.68 1.41 -19.94
N LEU A 63 -5.96 1.48 -19.55
CA LEU A 63 -7.10 1.25 -20.45
C LEU A 63 -7.32 2.38 -21.48
N THR A 64 -6.85 3.60 -21.20
CA THR A 64 -7.04 4.74 -22.12
C THR A 64 -6.13 4.66 -23.35
N TYR A 65 -5.06 3.86 -23.31
CA TYR A 65 -4.11 3.67 -24.42
C TYR A 65 -4.46 2.50 -25.36
N ILE A 66 -5.52 1.73 -25.08
CA ILE A 66 -5.99 0.67 -25.98
C ILE A 66 -7.23 1.18 -26.71
N ILE A 67 -7.05 2.12 -27.63
CA ILE A 67 -8.03 2.34 -28.70
C ILE A 67 -7.53 1.49 -29.88
N PRO A 68 -8.14 0.32 -30.16
CA PRO A 68 -7.90 -0.34 -31.43
C PRO A 68 -8.51 0.52 -32.54
N ILE A 69 -7.69 0.82 -33.55
CA ILE A 69 -8.06 1.48 -34.80
C ILE A 69 -8.92 0.51 -35.63
#